data_AF-A0A2D4WRV5-F1
#
_entry.id   AF-A0A2D4WRV5-F1
#
_cell.length_a   1.000
_cell.length_b   1.000
_cell.length_c   1.000
_cell.angle_alpha   90.00
_cell.angle_beta   90.00
_cell.angle_gamma   90.00
#
_symmetry.space_group_name_H-M   'P 1'
#
loop_
_entity.id
_entity.type
_entity.pdbx_description
1 polymer ?
#
loop_
_entity_poly.entity_id
_entity_poly.type
_entity_poly.pdbx_seq_one_letter_code
_entity_poly.pdbx_strand_id
1 'polypeptide(L)'
;EGHNGSCICGKCLDMGWGSVIENTMDDSIPDWKCTMCLEHRKDPCYRSPAYEEAFICRRCIRIAAQALRKENLDDWEAPKPQRRTN
;
A
#
# COMPACT_ATOMS: atom_id res chain seq x y z
N GLU A 1 -3.25 -7.80 -22.04
CA GLU A 1 -2.64 -6.46 -22.11
C GLU A 1 -2.03 -6.10 -20.76
N GLY A 2 -0.71 -6.00 -20.69
CA GLY A 2 0.02 -5.03 -19.85
C GLY A 2 -0.02 -5.05 -18.31
N HIS A 3 -0.25 -6.16 -17.61
CA HIS A 3 0.08 -6.21 -16.18
C HIS A 3 1.59 -6.42 -15.97
N ASN A 4 2.37 -5.34 -16.07
CA ASN A 4 3.61 -5.22 -15.29
C ASN A 4 3.25 -4.84 -13.84
N GLY A 5 2.24 -5.50 -13.27
CA GLY A 5 1.75 -5.24 -11.93
C GLY A 5 2.72 -5.85 -10.95
N SER A 6 3.51 -5.02 -10.28
CA SER A 6 4.22 -5.47 -9.08
C SER A 6 3.20 -6.16 -8.15
N CYS A 7 3.50 -7.38 -7.69
CA CYS A 7 2.65 -8.02 -6.69
C CYS A 7 2.97 -7.43 -5.32
N ILE A 8 2.03 -6.69 -4.74
CA ILE A 8 2.09 -6.36 -3.30
C ILE A 8 1.66 -7.60 -2.51
N CYS A 9 2.49 -8.06 -1.58
CA CYS A 9 2.13 -9.16 -0.69
C CYS A 9 1.21 -8.67 0.45
N GLY A 10 0.48 -9.58 1.10
CA GLY A 10 -0.45 -9.24 2.18
C GLY A 10 0.20 -8.45 3.34
N LYS A 11 1.44 -8.78 3.73
CA LYS A 11 2.17 -8.05 4.79
C LYS A 11 2.51 -6.62 4.40
N CYS A 12 2.98 -6.39 3.17
CA CYS A 12 3.25 -5.04 2.68
C CYS A 12 1.96 -4.22 2.54
N LEU A 13 0.86 -4.89 2.17
CA LEU A 13 -0.44 -4.25 2.10
C LEU A 13 -0.97 -3.86 3.48
N ASP A 14 -0.80 -4.73 4.48
CA ASP A 14 -1.19 -4.46 5.87
C ASP A 14 -0.49 -3.21 6.41
N MET A 15 0.83 -3.13 6.26
CA MET A 15 1.61 -1.95 6.67
C MET A 15 1.24 -0.69 5.87
N GLY A 16 1.07 -0.82 4.54
CA GLY A 16 0.64 0.30 3.70
C GLY A 16 -0.75 0.81 4.07
N TRP A 17 -1.68 -0.09 4.38
CA TRP A 17 -3.02 0.26 4.86
C TRP A 17 -2.97 0.97 6.20
N GLY A 18 -2.32 0.37 7.20
CA GLY A 18 -2.18 0.97 8.53
C GLY A 18 -1.51 2.34 8.46
N SER A 19 -0.42 2.48 7.70
CA SER A 19 0.32 3.74 7.58
C SER A 19 -0.49 4.82 6.86
N VAL A 20 -0.90 4.57 5.61
CA VAL A 20 -1.45 5.61 4.72
C VAL A 20 -2.95 5.79 4.89
N ILE A 21 -3.69 4.71 5.16
CA ILE A 21 -5.15 4.76 5.25
C ILE A 21 -5.60 5.10 6.67
N GLU A 22 -5.03 4.45 7.69
CA GLU A 22 -5.45 4.65 9.09
C GLU A 22 -4.70 5.78 9.78
N ASN A 23 -3.37 5.80 9.66
CA ASN A 23 -2.53 6.81 10.33
C ASN A 23 -2.29 8.06 9.48
N THR A 24 -2.82 8.10 8.26
CA THR A 24 -2.68 9.24 7.32
C THR A 24 -1.24 9.68 7.09
N MET A 25 -0.30 8.74 7.21
CA MET A 25 1.12 8.98 6.93
C MET A 25 1.34 9.22 5.44
N ASP A 26 2.41 9.95 5.14
CA ASP A 26 2.87 10.17 3.78
C ASP A 26 4.40 10.10 3.73
N ASP A 27 4.92 9.04 3.09
CA ASP A 27 6.35 8.84 2.87
C ASP A 27 6.82 9.43 1.53
N SER A 28 6.04 10.33 0.91
CA SER A 28 6.36 10.88 -0.40
C SER A 28 7.68 11.66 -0.39
N ILE A 29 8.48 11.42 -1.43
CA ILE A 29 9.69 12.18 -1.73
C ILE A 29 9.58 12.81 -3.12
N PRO A 30 10.34 13.86 -3.47
CA PRO A 30 10.32 14.40 -4.82
C PRO A 30 10.52 13.31 -5.88
N ASP A 31 9.70 13.35 -6.93
CA ASP A 31 9.74 12.40 -8.07
C ASP A 31 9.49 10.91 -7.73
N TRP A 32 8.88 10.61 -6.57
CA TRP A 32 8.51 9.22 -6.29
C TRP A 32 7.50 8.67 -7.31
N LYS A 33 7.63 7.38 -7.61
CA LYS A 33 6.80 6.66 -8.58
C LYS A 33 6.18 5.43 -7.92
N CYS A 34 4.87 5.27 -8.08
CA CYS A 34 4.18 4.09 -7.56
C CYS A 34 4.61 2.84 -8.33
N THR A 35 5.11 1.80 -7.65
CA THR A 35 5.53 0.56 -8.29
C THR A 35 4.34 -0.28 -8.79
N MET A 36 3.15 -0.09 -8.22
CA MET A 36 1.94 -0.81 -8.63
C MET A 36 1.33 -0.27 -9.93
N CYS A 37 1.13 1.06 -10.05
CA CYS A 37 0.49 1.68 -11.22
C CYS A 37 1.47 2.37 -12.17
N LEU A 38 2.76 2.43 -11.82
CA LEU A 38 3.84 3.03 -12.62
C LEU A 38 3.64 4.51 -12.95
N GLU A 39 2.90 5.23 -12.10
CA GLU A 39 2.66 6.67 -12.26
C GLU A 39 3.33 7.44 -11.12
N HIS A 40 3.82 8.64 -11.44
CA HIS A 40 4.13 9.67 -10.47
C HIS A 40 2.84 10.21 -9.87
N ARG A 41 2.79 10.32 -8.54
CA ARG A 41 1.59 10.74 -7.81
C ARG A 41 1.94 11.84 -6.82
N LYS A 42 0.93 12.65 -6.48
CA LYS A 42 1.02 13.67 -5.42
C LYS A 42 0.27 13.26 -4.16
N ASP A 43 -0.47 12.16 -4.23
CA ASP A 43 -1.19 11.59 -3.10
C ASP A 43 -0.24 10.98 -2.07
N PRO A 44 -0.69 10.81 -0.82
CA PRO A 44 0.07 10.06 0.18
C PRO A 44 0.49 8.68 -0.30
N CYS A 45 1.70 8.28 0.09
CA CYS A 45 2.25 6.98 -0.27
C CYS A 45 2.86 6.26 0.93
N TYR A 46 2.97 4.95 0.79
CA TYR A 46 3.74 4.10 1.68
C TYR A 46 5.07 3.78 1.01
N ARG A 47 6.17 3.97 1.72
CA ARG A 47 7.50 3.52 1.31
C ARG A 47 7.86 2.25 2.08
N SER A 48 8.22 1.17 1.37
CA SER A 48 8.59 -0.08 2.02
C SER A 48 9.88 0.08 2.84
N PRO A 49 9.90 -0.29 4.13
CA PRO A 49 11.14 -0.26 4.92
C PRO A 49 12.10 -1.40 4.52
N ALA A 50 11.61 -2.45 3.86
CA ALA A 50 12.43 -3.54 3.35
C ALA A 50 13.01 -3.24 1.95
N TYR A 51 12.37 -2.34 1.20
CA TYR A 51 12.75 -1.98 -0.16
C TYR A 51 12.55 -0.49 -0.35
N GLU A 52 13.61 0.27 -0.12
CA GLU A 52 13.59 1.74 -0.11
C GLU A 52 13.15 2.39 -1.42
N GLU A 53 13.22 1.67 -2.54
CA GLU A 53 12.75 2.11 -3.86
C GLU A 53 11.26 1.81 -4.11
N ALA A 54 10.62 1.01 -3.25
CA ALA A 54 9.26 0.56 -3.43
C ALA A 54 8.26 1.52 -2.75
N PHE A 55 7.62 2.35 -3.58
CA PHE A 55 6.54 3.23 -3.18
C PHE A 55 5.19 2.73 -3.67
N ILE A 56 4.16 2.82 -2.83
CA ILE A 56 2.80 2.42 -3.18
C ILE A 56 1.83 3.56 -2.86
N CYS A 57 1.11 4.02 -3.89
CA CYS A 57 0.15 5.10 -3.73
C CYS A 57 -1.11 4.65 -2.99
N ARG A 58 -1.76 5.60 -2.30
CA ARG A 58 -3.04 5.38 -1.59
C ARG A 58 -4.09 4.66 -2.43
N ARG A 59 -4.19 4.98 -3.72
CA ARG A 59 -5.15 4.35 -4.64
C ARG A 59 -4.85 2.86 -4.81
N CYS A 60 -3.60 2.51 -5.08
CA CYS A 60 -3.20 1.12 -5.28
C CYS A 60 -3.34 0.29 -4.01
N ILE A 61 -3.07 0.87 -2.83
CA ILE A 61 -3.34 0.22 -1.53
C ILE A 61 -4.82 -0.17 -1.43
N ARG A 62 -5.74 0.76 -1.74
CA ARG A 62 -7.19 0.48 -1.70
C ARG A 62 -7.64 -0.57 -2.71
N ILE A 63 -7.11 -0.51 -3.94
CA ILE A 63 -7.45 -1.48 -4.99
C ILE A 63 -6.95 -2.87 -4.61
N ALA A 64 -5.70 -2.98 -4.13
CA ALA A 64 -5.13 -4.24 -3.68
C ALA A 64 -5.90 -4.83 -2.48
N ALA A 65 -6.29 -4.01 -1.51
CA ALA A 65 -7.14 -4.41 -0.40
C ALA A 65 -8.49 -4.96 -0.86
N GLN A 66 -9.12 -4.32 -1.85
CA GLN A 66 -10.38 -4.81 -2.42
C GLN A 66 -10.18 -6.12 -3.19
N ALA A 67 -9.08 -6.25 -3.94
CA ALA A 67 -8.75 -7.47 -4.66
C ALA A 67 -8.53 -8.65 -3.70
N LEU A 68 -7.72 -8.48 -2.66
CA LEU A 68 -7.50 -9.55 -1.67
C LEU A 68 -8.79 -9.94 -0.93
N ARG A 69 -9.65 -8.98 -0.58
CA ARG A 69 -10.96 -9.27 0.02
C ARG A 69 -11.91 -10.03 -0.91
N LYS A 70 -11.90 -9.71 -2.21
CA LYS A 70 -12.83 -10.31 -3.18
C LYS A 70 -12.45 -11.75 -3.52
N GLU A 71 -11.15 -12.02 -3.63
CA GLU A 71 -10.67 -13.31 -4.12
C GLU A 71 -10.84 -14.46 -3.11
N ASN A 72 -11.26 -14.22 -1.85
CA ASN A 72 -11.33 -15.26 -0.79
C ASN A 72 -10.04 -16.10 -0.68
N LEU A 73 -8.91 -15.56 -1.15
CA LEU A 73 -7.64 -16.28 -1.24
C LEU A 73 -6.85 -16.27 0.07
N ASP A 74 -7.22 -15.42 1.04
CA ASP A 74 -6.62 -15.43 2.36
C ASP A 74 -7.52 -14.67 3.36
N ASP A 75 -7.37 -15.01 4.62
CA ASP A 75 -7.94 -14.43 5.85
C ASP A 75 -7.62 -12.93 6.06
N TRP A 76 -7.33 -12.19 4.97
CA TRP A 76 -6.94 -10.79 5.03
C TRP A 76 -8.14 -9.89 5.29
N GLU A 77 -8.40 -9.64 6.56
CA GLU A 77 -9.15 -8.48 7.03
C GLU A 77 -8.23 -7.26 7.08
N ALA A 78 -8.77 -6.05 6.88
CA ALA A 78 -7.95 -4.87 7.16
C ALA A 78 -7.50 -4.93 8.63
N PRO A 79 -6.23 -4.60 8.92
CA PRO A 79 -5.76 -4.60 10.29
C PRO A 79 -6.68 -3.71 11.11
N LYS A 80 -7.07 -4.19 12.30
CA LYS A 80 -7.80 -3.35 13.25
C LYS A 80 -6.86 -2.22 13.66
N PRO A 81 -7.35 -0.97 13.79
CA PRO A 81 -6.53 0.16 14.17
C PRO A 81 -5.86 -0.16 15.51
N GLN A 82 -4.57 -0.48 15.45
CA GLN A 82 -3.76 -0.73 16.63
C GLN A 82 -3.51 0.64 17.28
N ARG A 83 -4.32 0.98 18.30
CA ARG A 83 -4.06 2.12 19.19
C ARG A 83 -2.67 1.91 19.75
N ARG A 84 -1.70 2.70 19.30
CA ARG A 84 -0.39 2.84 19.95
C ARG A 84 -0.65 3.21 21.41
N THR A 85 -0.51 2.25 22.32
CA THR A 85 -0.41 2.53 23.76
C THR A 85 0.98 3.12 23.99
N ASN A 86 0.99 4.39 24.38
CA ASN A 86 2.16 5.14 24.79
C ASN A 86 2.63 4.72 26.18
#